data_AF-A0AA38GP88-F1
#
_entry.id   AF-A0AA38GP88-F1
#
_cell.length_a   1.000
_cell.length_b   1.000
_cell.length_c   1.000
_cell.angle_alpha   90.00
_cell.angle_beta   90.00
_cell.angle_gamma   90.00
#
_symmetry.space_group_name_H-M   'P 1'
#
loop_
_entity.id
_entity.type
_entity.pdbx_description
1 polymer ?
#
loop_
_entity_poly.entity_id
_entity_poly.type
_entity_poly.pdbx_seq_one_letter_code
_entity_poly.pdbx_strand_id
1 'polypeptide(L)'
;MEKIQHKHVDVGGLKLHVTEIGSGPDVLLLHGFPEIWYSWRYQMIALANAGFHAIAPDFRGYGLSEQPSEIEKGAFVDLVEDMASLLNAFGIQKAFVVGKDLGAPIAYYLELLYPDPVRGIVTLGIPYLRPGPQILQMDLFPQDFYIRHWQEPGR
;
A
#
# COMPACT_ATOMS: atom_id res chain seq x y z
N MET A 1 -8.46 -10.88 17.38
CA MET A 1 -7.92 -9.65 16.74
C MET A 1 -7.46 -8.61 17.74
N GLU A 2 -7.80 -8.72 19.03
CA GLU A 2 -7.43 -7.77 20.11
C GLU A 2 -5.92 -7.48 20.29
N LYS A 3 -5.04 -8.15 19.53
CA LYS A 3 -3.59 -7.94 19.54
C LYS A 3 -3.06 -7.05 18.40
N ILE A 4 -3.88 -6.77 17.38
CA ILE A 4 -3.47 -5.87 16.30
C ILE A 4 -3.61 -4.45 16.83
N GLN A 5 -2.51 -3.71 16.83
CA GLN A 5 -2.47 -2.33 17.28
C GLN A 5 -2.84 -1.42 16.12
N HIS A 6 -3.64 -0.41 16.41
CA HIS A 6 -4.06 0.62 15.47
C HIS A 6 -3.47 1.95 15.89
N LYS A 7 -2.84 2.65 14.95
CA LYS A 7 -2.33 4.00 15.18
C LYS A 7 -2.46 4.84 13.94
N HIS A 8 -2.30 6.14 14.15
CA HIS A 8 -2.22 7.11 13.08
C HIS A 8 -0.80 7.65 13.02
N VAL A 9 -0.25 7.74 11.82
CA VAL A 9 1.14 8.15 11.58
C VAL A 9 1.14 9.27 10.58
N ASP A 10 1.86 10.35 10.90
CA ASP A 10 2.03 11.48 9.98
C ASP A 10 3.06 11.11 8.91
N VAL A 11 2.62 11.10 7.65
CA VAL A 11 3.37 10.65 6.48
C VAL A 11 3.12 11.65 5.36
N GLY A 12 4.16 12.37 4.92
CA GLY A 12 4.03 13.31 3.79
C GLY A 12 3.02 14.45 4.02
N GLY A 13 2.72 14.79 5.28
CA GLY A 13 1.70 15.78 5.63
C GLY A 13 0.26 15.26 5.67
N LEU A 14 0.07 13.94 5.50
CA LEU A 14 -1.21 13.24 5.70
C LEU A 14 -1.14 12.31 6.91
N LYS A 15 -2.27 12.13 7.58
CA LYS A 15 -2.38 11.18 8.67
C LYS A 15 -2.87 9.82 8.18
N LEU A 16 -1.98 8.84 8.09
CA LEU A 16 -2.32 7.49 7.66
C LEU A 16 -2.68 6.60 8.84
N HIS A 17 -3.75 5.83 8.69
CA HIS A 17 -4.08 4.73 9.59
C HIS A 17 -3.16 3.54 9.29
N VAL A 18 -2.53 3.03 10.34
CA VAL A 18 -1.58 1.92 10.26
C VAL A 18 -1.91 0.90 11.33
N THR A 19 -1.93 -0.37 10.90
CA THR A 19 -2.06 -1.51 11.80
C THR A 19 -0.76 -2.27 11.89
N GLU A 20 -0.44 -2.76 13.09
CA GLU A 20 0.76 -3.55 13.31
C GLU A 20 0.56 -4.67 14.33
N ILE A 21 1.36 -5.73 14.18
CA ILE A 21 1.40 -6.84 15.13
C ILE A 21 2.72 -7.61 15.01
N GLY A 22 3.17 -8.17 16.13
CA GLY A 22 4.37 -9.00 16.19
C GLY A 22 5.62 -8.19 16.48
N SER A 23 6.76 -8.85 16.40
CA SER A 23 8.10 -8.27 16.60
C SER A 23 9.10 -9.08 15.80
N GLY A 24 10.19 -8.45 15.35
CA GLY A 24 11.21 -9.07 14.50
C GLY A 24 11.38 -8.31 13.19
N PRO A 25 11.81 -8.98 12.10
CA PRO A 25 11.97 -8.33 10.80
C PRO A 25 10.65 -7.75 10.27
N ASP A 26 10.72 -6.55 9.70
CA ASP A 26 9.54 -5.82 9.21
C ASP A 26 9.00 -6.38 7.90
N VAL A 27 7.67 -6.43 7.80
CA VAL A 27 6.92 -6.80 6.60
C VAL A 27 5.81 -5.77 6.35
N LEU A 28 5.96 -4.99 5.29
CA LEU A 28 4.97 -4.02 4.84
C LEU A 28 3.95 -4.68 3.90
N LEU A 29 2.66 -4.60 4.24
CA LEU A 29 1.57 -5.26 3.53
C LEU A 29 0.67 -4.22 2.84
N LEU A 30 0.69 -4.20 1.51
CA LEU A 30 0.05 -3.19 0.66
C LEU A 30 -1.22 -3.75 0.03
N HIS A 31 -2.39 -3.20 0.39
CA HIS A 31 -3.69 -3.67 -0.09
C HIS A 31 -3.99 -3.24 -1.54
N GLY A 32 -5.09 -3.73 -2.10
CA GLY A 32 -5.58 -3.36 -3.43
C GLY A 32 -6.80 -2.45 -3.43
N PHE A 33 -7.50 -2.39 -4.56
CA PHE A 33 -8.82 -1.78 -4.68
C PHE A 33 -9.93 -2.85 -4.73
N PRO A 34 -11.09 -2.65 -4.09
CA PRO A 34 -11.46 -1.62 -3.10
C PRO A 34 -11.22 -2.19 -1.69
N GLU A 35 -9.96 -2.28 -1.28
CA GLU A 35 -9.58 -2.94 -0.03
C GLU A 35 -9.06 -1.94 1.01
N ILE A 36 -8.76 -2.47 2.20
CA ILE A 36 -8.11 -1.78 3.30
C ILE A 36 -7.15 -2.77 3.97
N TRP A 37 -6.39 -2.33 4.98
CA TRP A 37 -5.48 -3.16 5.79
C TRP A 37 -6.10 -4.51 6.19
N TYR A 38 -7.41 -4.54 6.44
CA TYR A 38 -8.15 -5.71 6.91
C TYR A 38 -8.07 -6.91 5.95
N SER A 39 -7.81 -6.69 4.66
CA SER A 39 -7.55 -7.78 3.71
C SER A 39 -6.37 -8.66 4.13
N TRP A 40 -5.42 -8.09 4.88
CA TRP A 40 -4.21 -8.78 5.35
C TRP A 40 -4.33 -9.43 6.73
N ARG A 41 -5.51 -9.37 7.37
CA ARG A 41 -5.72 -9.84 8.75
C ARG A 41 -5.19 -11.25 9.04
N TYR A 42 -5.28 -12.17 8.08
CA TYR A 42 -4.79 -13.53 8.27
C TYR A 42 -3.27 -13.61 8.15
N GLN A 43 -2.68 -12.89 7.18
CA GLN A 43 -1.25 -12.83 6.95
C GLN A 43 -0.54 -12.12 8.10
N MET A 44 -1.11 -11.03 8.64
CA MET A 44 -0.57 -10.34 9.81
C MET A 44 -0.43 -11.29 11.02
N ILE A 45 -1.46 -12.08 11.31
CA ILE A 45 -1.42 -13.06 12.41
C ILE A 45 -0.39 -14.16 12.13
N ALA A 46 -0.34 -14.68 10.90
CA ALA A 46 0.60 -15.72 10.52
C ALA A 46 2.07 -15.24 10.61
N LEU A 47 2.35 -14.02 10.14
CA LEU A 47 3.68 -13.39 10.20
C LEU A 47 4.11 -13.12 11.63
N ALA A 48 3.23 -12.56 12.47
CA ALA A 48 3.54 -12.35 13.88
C ALA A 48 3.84 -13.66 14.62
N ASN A 49 3.07 -14.72 14.37
CA ASN A 49 3.33 -16.04 14.94
C ASN A 49 4.64 -16.66 14.44
N ALA A 50 5.11 -16.26 13.25
CA ALA A 50 6.38 -16.66 12.68
C ALA A 50 7.57 -15.77 13.12
N GLY A 51 7.35 -14.79 14.00
CA GLY A 51 8.40 -13.91 14.52
C GLY A 51 8.77 -12.74 13.61
N PHE A 52 7.81 -12.26 12.80
CA PHE A 52 7.93 -11.05 12.01
C PHE A 52 7.09 -9.91 12.61
N HIS A 53 7.48 -8.68 12.32
CA HIS A 53 6.68 -7.49 12.59
C HIS A 53 5.88 -7.15 11.32
N ALA A 54 4.57 -7.39 11.36
CA ALA A 54 3.68 -7.14 10.22
C ALA A 54 3.05 -5.75 10.34
N ILE A 55 3.16 -4.94 9.28
CA ILE A 55 2.66 -3.57 9.19
C ILE A 55 1.72 -3.48 7.98
N ALA A 56 0.47 -3.07 8.18
CA ALA A 56 -0.50 -2.89 7.11
C ALA A 56 -1.15 -1.49 7.23
N PRO A 57 -0.75 -0.52 6.40
CA PRO A 57 -1.42 0.78 6.32
C PRO A 57 -2.71 0.69 5.49
N ASP A 58 -3.63 1.62 5.75
CA ASP A 58 -4.58 2.06 4.73
C ASP A 58 -3.93 3.13 3.87
N PHE A 59 -4.03 3.03 2.55
CA PHE A 59 -3.52 4.09 1.67
C PHE A 59 -4.26 5.42 1.90
N ARG A 60 -3.64 6.53 1.45
CA ARG A 60 -4.31 7.83 1.41
C ARG A 60 -5.69 7.71 0.75
N GLY A 61 -6.72 8.27 1.38
CA GLY A 61 -8.11 8.18 0.91
C GLY A 61 -8.79 6.82 1.08
N TYR A 62 -8.16 5.83 1.73
CA TYR A 62 -8.76 4.54 2.05
C TYR A 62 -8.98 4.38 3.55
N GLY A 63 -10.01 3.60 3.90
CA GLY A 63 -10.24 3.14 5.27
C GLY A 63 -10.31 4.29 6.26
N LEU A 64 -9.40 4.27 7.24
CA LEU A 64 -9.29 5.29 8.28
C LEU A 64 -8.17 6.31 8.03
N SER A 65 -7.48 6.23 6.89
CA SER A 65 -6.47 7.21 6.49
C SER A 65 -7.11 8.50 5.99
N GLU A 66 -6.42 9.60 6.20
CA GLU A 66 -6.83 10.91 5.71
C GLU A 66 -6.95 10.93 4.19
N GLN A 67 -7.97 11.64 3.70
CA GLN A 67 -8.17 11.89 2.27
C GLN A 67 -7.45 13.19 1.89
N PRO A 68 -6.63 13.18 0.82
CA PRO A 68 -5.97 14.40 0.36
C PRO A 68 -6.99 15.46 -0.05
N SER A 69 -6.69 16.73 0.21
CA SER A 69 -7.55 17.86 -0.15
C SER A 69 -7.61 18.13 -1.65
N GLU A 70 -6.58 17.72 -2.38
CA GLU A 70 -6.44 17.88 -3.83
C GLU A 70 -6.66 16.52 -4.51
N ILE A 71 -7.50 16.48 -5.57
CA ILE A 71 -7.81 15.24 -6.30
C ILE A 71 -6.56 14.68 -6.99
N GLU A 72 -5.67 15.57 -7.41
CA GLU A 72 -4.42 15.28 -8.07
C GLU A 72 -3.44 14.53 -7.16
N LYS A 73 -3.58 14.65 -5.83
CA LYS A 73 -2.75 14.00 -4.81
C LYS A 73 -3.20 12.56 -4.52
N GLY A 74 -3.55 11.81 -5.56
CA GLY A 74 -3.95 10.41 -5.50
C GLY A 74 -3.26 9.54 -6.55
N ALA A 75 -2.20 10.04 -7.19
CA ALA A 75 -1.48 9.32 -8.22
C ALA A 75 -0.61 8.21 -7.62
N PHE A 76 -0.21 7.21 -8.42
CA PHE A 76 0.64 6.12 -7.92
C PHE A 76 1.95 6.60 -7.27
N VAL A 77 2.54 7.68 -7.77
CA VAL A 77 3.77 8.25 -7.20
C VAL A 77 3.55 8.72 -5.77
N ASP A 78 2.40 9.34 -5.48
CA ASP A 78 2.03 9.77 -4.13
C ASP A 78 1.97 8.59 -3.16
N LEU A 79 1.36 7.48 -3.59
CA LEU A 79 1.23 6.28 -2.74
C LEU A 79 2.61 5.64 -2.48
N VAL A 80 3.53 5.70 -3.44
CA VAL A 80 4.90 5.19 -3.25
C VAL A 80 5.68 6.07 -2.28
N GLU A 81 5.58 7.40 -2.42
CA GLU A 81 6.21 8.37 -1.51
C GLU A 81 5.69 8.24 -0.08
N ASP A 82 4.39 7.97 0.08
CA ASP A 82 3.80 7.66 1.39
C ASP A 82 4.43 6.42 2.00
N MET A 83 4.60 5.34 1.25
CA MET A 83 5.18 4.11 1.79
C MET A 83 6.66 4.29 2.16
N ALA A 84 7.43 5.03 1.36
CA ALA A 84 8.80 5.38 1.70
C ALA A 84 8.88 6.24 2.97
N SER A 85 8.00 7.24 3.08
CA SER A 85 7.90 8.13 4.24
C SER A 85 7.45 7.39 5.49
N LEU A 86 6.54 6.42 5.36
CA LEU A 86 6.07 5.55 6.44
C LEU A 86 7.21 4.69 6.99
N LEU A 87 8.01 4.07 6.12
CA LEU A 87 9.18 3.28 6.53
C LEU A 87 10.19 4.15 7.28
N ASN A 88 10.42 5.37 6.79
CA ASN A 88 11.28 6.35 7.47
C ASN A 88 10.72 6.78 8.84
N ALA A 89 9.41 7.03 8.95
CA ALA A 89 8.76 7.42 10.21
C ALA A 89 8.87 6.33 11.29
N PHE A 90 8.92 5.06 10.90
CA PHE A 90 9.16 3.94 11.81
C PHE A 90 10.65 3.69 12.10
N GLY A 91 11.56 4.38 11.41
CA GLY A 91 13.01 4.10 11.49
C GLY A 91 13.39 2.74 10.91
N ILE A 92 12.59 2.21 9.98
CA ILE A 92 12.81 0.88 9.39
C ILE A 92 13.93 0.98 8.35
N GLN A 93 15.01 0.25 8.60
CA GLN A 93 16.15 0.21 7.67
C GLN A 93 15.95 -0.74 6.50
N LYS A 94 15.25 -1.87 6.71
CA LYS A 94 14.95 -2.87 5.68
C LYS A 94 13.68 -3.65 6.02
N ALA A 95 12.70 -3.66 5.12
CA ALA A 95 11.48 -4.45 5.21
C ALA A 95 11.31 -5.39 4.01
N PHE A 96 10.61 -6.50 4.22
CA PHE A 96 9.96 -7.19 3.09
C PHE A 96 8.70 -6.44 2.70
N VAL A 97 8.39 -6.35 1.42
CA VAL A 97 7.19 -5.65 0.92
C VAL A 97 6.29 -6.65 0.21
N VAL A 98 5.03 -6.73 0.61
CA VAL A 98 4.03 -7.61 0.01
C VAL A 98 2.93 -6.76 -0.59
N GLY A 99 2.66 -6.91 -1.88
CA GLY A 99 1.63 -6.13 -2.58
C GLY A 99 0.59 -6.99 -3.28
N LYS A 100 -0.68 -6.59 -3.21
CA LYS A 100 -1.80 -7.22 -3.94
C LYS A 100 -2.52 -6.18 -4.78
N ASP A 101 -2.89 -6.54 -6.01
CA ASP A 101 -3.66 -5.65 -6.90
C ASP A 101 -2.98 -4.27 -7.01
N LEU A 102 -3.61 -3.14 -6.67
CA LEU A 102 -2.98 -1.80 -6.66
C LEU A 102 -1.73 -1.70 -5.78
N GLY A 103 -1.62 -2.52 -4.73
CA GLY A 103 -0.44 -2.59 -3.88
C GLY A 103 0.79 -3.21 -4.57
N ALA A 104 0.59 -4.03 -5.61
CA ALA A 104 1.69 -4.65 -6.35
C ALA A 104 2.54 -3.64 -7.15
N PRO A 105 1.98 -2.74 -8.00
CA PRO A 105 2.76 -1.70 -8.64
C PRO A 105 3.45 -0.77 -7.65
N ILE A 106 2.81 -0.45 -6.51
CA ILE A 106 3.44 0.35 -5.45
C ILE A 106 4.68 -0.36 -4.91
N ALA A 107 4.61 -1.67 -4.64
CA ALA A 107 5.77 -2.45 -4.21
C ALA A 107 6.91 -2.43 -5.24
N TYR A 108 6.60 -2.55 -6.54
CA TYR A 108 7.62 -2.47 -7.59
C TYR A 108 8.27 -1.09 -7.65
N TYR A 109 7.49 -0.02 -7.62
CA TYR A 109 8.03 1.34 -7.68
C TYR A 109 8.76 1.73 -6.40
N LEU A 110 8.35 1.23 -5.24
CA LEU A 110 9.07 1.44 -3.99
C LEU A 110 10.49 0.86 -4.07
N GLU A 111 10.66 -0.38 -4.55
CA GLU A 111 11.99 -0.96 -4.80
C GLU A 111 12.80 -0.15 -5.83
N LEU A 112 12.17 0.27 -6.92
CA LEU A 112 12.87 0.98 -8.00
C LEU A 112 13.33 2.39 -7.62
N LEU A 113 12.53 3.10 -6.82
CA LEU A 113 12.77 4.49 -6.44
C LEU A 113 13.46 4.63 -5.07
N TYR A 114 13.24 3.68 -4.17
CA TYR A 114 13.76 3.65 -2.81
C TYR A 114 14.26 2.23 -2.46
N PRO A 115 15.36 1.76 -3.08
CA PRO A 115 15.82 0.37 -2.92
C PRO A 115 16.38 0.09 -1.52
N ASP A 116 17.00 1.07 -0.86
CA ASP A 116 17.66 0.89 0.45
C ASP A 116 16.75 0.26 1.52
N PRO A 117 15.50 0.73 1.73
CA PRO A 117 14.59 0.17 2.71
C PRO A 117 13.95 -1.17 2.31
N VAL A 118 14.21 -1.72 1.11
CA VAL A 118 13.54 -2.93 0.64
C VAL A 118 14.49 -4.13 0.66
N ARG A 119 14.07 -5.19 1.34
CA ARG A 119 14.81 -6.47 1.44
C ARG A 119 14.40 -7.47 0.35
N GLY A 120 13.16 -7.38 -0.10
CA GLY A 120 12.59 -8.27 -1.10
C GLY A 120 11.09 -8.06 -1.22
N ILE A 121 10.55 -8.42 -2.38
CA ILE A 121 9.15 -8.19 -2.73
C ILE A 121 8.40 -9.50 -2.98
N VAL A 122 7.14 -9.54 -2.58
CA VAL A 122 6.17 -10.60 -2.92
C VAL A 122 4.93 -9.94 -3.50
N THR A 123 4.51 -10.32 -4.70
CA THR A 123 3.33 -9.71 -5.34
C THR A 123 2.26 -10.72 -5.72
N LEU A 124 1.00 -10.29 -5.66
CA LEU A 124 -0.18 -11.08 -5.96
C LEU A 124 -1.06 -10.36 -6.98
N GLY A 125 -1.42 -11.06 -8.07
CA GLY A 125 -2.37 -10.57 -9.08
C GLY A 125 -1.69 -9.84 -10.24
N ILE A 126 -1.08 -8.67 -10.00
CA ILE A 126 -0.53 -7.82 -11.07
C ILE A 126 0.97 -8.09 -11.27
N PRO A 127 1.40 -8.60 -12.44
CA PRO A 127 2.82 -8.81 -12.73
C PRO A 127 3.55 -7.48 -12.90
N TYR A 128 4.88 -7.49 -12.78
CA TYR A 128 5.67 -6.30 -13.07
C TYR A 128 5.48 -5.87 -14.53
N LEU A 129 5.02 -4.63 -14.72
CA LEU A 129 4.93 -3.99 -16.02
C LEU A 129 6.06 -2.99 -16.13
N ARG A 130 6.92 -3.16 -17.14
CA ARG A 130 8.01 -2.21 -17.40
C ARG A 130 7.43 -0.82 -17.69
N PRO A 131 8.02 0.25 -17.14
CA PRO A 131 7.71 1.62 -17.56
C PRO A 131 7.80 1.73 -19.08
N GLY A 132 6.75 2.26 -19.71
CA GLY A 132 6.62 2.29 -21.16
C GLY A 132 5.20 2.68 -21.60
N PRO A 133 4.88 2.55 -22.90
CA PRO A 133 3.55 2.84 -23.41
C PRO A 133 2.50 2.06 -22.61
N GLN A 134 1.42 2.75 -22.22
CA GLN A 134 0.33 2.15 -21.46
C GLN A 134 -0.18 0.90 -22.19
N ILE A 135 0.07 -0.26 -21.59
CA ILE A 135 -0.34 -1.56 -22.14
C ILE A 135 -1.84 -1.75 -21.94
N LEU A 136 -2.41 -1.13 -20.89
CA LEU A 136 -3.84 -1.06 -20.66
C LEU A 136 -4.43 0.18 -21.35
N GLN A 137 -5.20 -0.04 -22.40
CA GLN A 137 -6.01 0.99 -23.05
C GLN A 137 -7.33 1.12 -22.28
N MET A 138 -7.37 2.05 -21.32
CA MET A 138 -8.52 2.25 -20.43
C MET A 138 -9.81 2.60 -21.18
N ASP A 139 -9.69 3.20 -22.36
CA ASP A 139 -10.78 3.54 -23.28
C ASP A 139 -11.47 2.32 -23.89
N LEU A 140 -10.81 1.16 -23.95
CA LEU A 140 -11.42 -0.09 -24.42
C LEU A 140 -12.38 -0.73 -23.41
N PHE A 141 -12.34 -0.33 -22.14
CA PHE A 141 -13.22 -0.88 -21.11
C PHE A 141 -14.58 -0.16 -21.09
N PRO A 142 -15.70 -0.87 -20.82
CA PRO A 142 -17.02 -0.26 -20.63
C PRO A 142 -17.02 0.85 -19.56
N GLN A 143 -17.89 1.85 -19.67
CA GLN A 143 -17.93 2.98 -18.71
C GLN A 143 -18.31 2.55 -17.28
N ASP A 144 -19.08 1.47 -17.17
CA ASP A 144 -19.46 0.81 -15.91
C ASP A 144 -18.36 -0.11 -15.37
N PHE A 145 -17.26 -0.32 -16.12
CA PHE A 145 -16.08 -0.99 -15.58
C PHE A 145 -15.53 -0.18 -14.40
N TYR A 146 -15.30 -0.86 -13.28
CA TYR A 146 -15.05 -0.19 -11.99
C TYR A 146 -13.91 0.85 -12.06
N ILE A 147 -12.80 0.56 -12.75
CA ILE A 147 -11.66 1.49 -12.85
C ILE A 147 -12.07 2.80 -13.55
N ARG A 148 -13.05 2.76 -14.46
CA ARG A 148 -13.61 3.96 -15.12
C ARG A 148 -14.70 4.61 -14.25
N HIS A 149 -15.56 3.79 -13.66
CA HIS A 149 -16.66 4.24 -12.82
C HIS A 149 -16.17 5.13 -11.66
N TRP A 150 -15.08 4.72 -10.99
CA TRP A 150 -14.55 5.38 -9.80
C TRP A 150 -13.57 6.53 -10.08
N GLN A 151 -13.47 7.04 -11.33
CA GLN A 151 -12.63 8.20 -11.65
C GLN A 151 -13.33 9.54 -11.37
N GLU A 152 -14.66 9.56 -11.32
CA GLU A 152 -15.43 10.76 -11.04
C GLU A 152 -15.74 10.86 -9.54
N PRO A 153 -15.24 11.88 -8.82
CA PRO A 153 -15.53 12.05 -7.40
C PRO A 153 -17.03 12.25 -7.14
N GLY A 154 -17.56 11.58 -6.11
CA GLY A 154 -18.94 11.75 -5.66
C GLY A 154 -20.01 10.98 -6.46
N ARG A 155 -19.60 10.05 -7.33
CA ARG A 155 -20.50 9.08 -7.98
C ARG A 155 -20.70 7.81 -7.16
#